data_AF-G7VF14-F1
#
_entry.id   AF-G7VF14-F1
#
_cell.length_a   1.000
_cell.length_b   1.000
_cell.length_c   1.000
_cell.angle_alpha   90.00
_cell.angle_beta   90.00
_cell.angle_gamma   90.00
#
_symmetry.space_group_name_H-M   'P 1'
#
loop_
_entity.id
_entity.type
_entity.pdbx_description
1 polymer ?
#
loop_
_entity_poly.entity_id
_entity_poly.type
_entity_poly.pdbx_seq_one_letter_code
_entity_poly.pdbx_strand_id
1 'polypeptide(L)'
;MQRGLKYICRQRLDYVDRFTSDELLHLVELMKLRGAVESEYLREFINGIIRETYLRIRLMDLLSLPDISLSAPDAKPLEEVVEALEEMCKHYEEHLAEVRKLRESAKTPLELELVAAVEKSLERSHIAVRMLINALTERR
;
A
#
# COMPACT_ATOMS: atom_id res chain seq x y z
N MET A 1 -17.80 18.34 -24.99
CA MET A 1 -16.90 18.49 -23.82
C MET A 1 -17.30 17.66 -22.58
N GLN A 2 -18.60 17.37 -22.35
CA GLN A 2 -19.06 16.61 -21.16
C GLN A 2 -18.71 15.11 -21.11
N ARG A 3 -18.33 14.47 -22.23
CA ARG A 3 -17.98 13.03 -22.26
C ARG A 3 -16.59 12.72 -21.66
N GLY A 4 -15.63 13.66 -21.73
CA GLY A 4 -14.28 13.46 -21.19
C GLY A 4 -14.21 13.51 -19.67
N LEU A 5 -14.97 14.41 -19.05
CA LEU A 5 -15.04 14.55 -17.58
C LEU A 5 -15.68 13.33 -16.89
N LYS A 6 -16.72 12.73 -17.50
CA LYS A 6 -17.32 11.49 -16.99
C LYS A 6 -16.37 10.29 -17.06
N TYR A 7 -15.51 10.24 -18.08
CA TYR A 7 -14.54 9.15 -18.22
C TYR A 7 -13.42 9.24 -17.18
N ILE A 8 -12.90 10.46 -16.96
CA ILE A 8 -11.87 10.74 -15.95
C ILE A 8 -12.41 10.47 -14.53
N CYS A 9 -13.64 10.90 -14.21
CA CYS A 9 -14.23 10.59 -12.90
C CYS A 9 -14.46 9.10 -12.67
N ARG A 10 -14.84 8.34 -13.72
CA ARG A 10 -15.07 6.89 -13.59
C ARG A 10 -13.77 6.11 -13.42
N GLN A 11 -12.74 6.42 -14.22
CA GLN A 11 -11.41 5.83 -14.05
C GLN A 11 -10.80 6.14 -12.68
N ARG A 12 -11.09 7.33 -12.13
CA ARG A 12 -10.63 7.73 -10.79
C ARG A 12 -11.30 6.93 -9.68
N LEU A 13 -12.60 6.64 -9.80
CA LEU A 13 -13.32 5.77 -8.86
C LEU A 13 -12.82 4.32 -8.94
N ASP A 14 -12.67 3.78 -10.15
CA ASP A 14 -12.17 2.40 -10.34
C ASP A 14 -10.71 2.23 -9.87
N TYR A 15 -9.91 3.29 -9.88
CA TYR A 15 -8.55 3.30 -9.32
C TYR A 15 -8.58 3.35 -7.79
N VAL A 16 -9.43 4.20 -7.21
CA VAL A 16 -9.61 4.31 -5.75
C VAL A 16 -10.06 2.97 -5.17
N ASP A 17 -11.04 2.31 -5.80
CA ASP A 17 -11.56 1.03 -5.32
C ASP A 17 -10.49 -0.09 -5.35
N ARG A 18 -9.68 -0.14 -6.42
CA ARG A 18 -8.60 -1.12 -6.53
C ARG A 18 -7.47 -0.84 -5.54
N PHE A 19 -7.01 0.42 -5.47
CA PHE A 19 -5.97 0.82 -4.52
C PHE A 19 -6.37 0.52 -3.07
N THR A 20 -7.60 0.85 -2.69
CA THR A 20 -8.12 0.58 -1.34
C THR A 20 -8.20 -0.92 -1.07
N SER A 21 -8.67 -1.71 -2.04
CA SER A 21 -8.70 -3.17 -1.94
C SER A 21 -7.29 -3.77 -1.73
N ASP A 22 -6.30 -3.27 -2.48
CA ASP A 22 -4.92 -3.76 -2.39
C ASP A 22 -4.28 -3.38 -1.05
N GLU A 23 -4.44 -2.15 -0.59
CA GLU A 23 -3.93 -1.72 0.72
C GLU A 23 -4.60 -2.48 1.89
N LEU A 24 -5.89 -2.81 1.78
CA LEU A 24 -6.59 -3.65 2.75
C LEU A 24 -6.02 -5.07 2.77
N LEU A 25 -5.71 -5.65 1.61
CA LEU A 25 -5.01 -6.93 1.51
C LEU A 25 -3.63 -6.85 2.18
N HIS A 26 -2.88 -5.77 1.91
CA HIS A 26 -1.57 -5.54 2.53
C HIS A 26 -1.67 -5.45 4.06
N LEU A 27 -2.68 -4.77 4.60
CA LEU A 27 -2.92 -4.74 6.05
C LEU A 27 -3.15 -6.13 6.64
N VAL A 28 -3.94 -6.96 5.95
CA VAL A 28 -4.21 -8.34 6.37
C VAL A 28 -2.92 -9.15 6.42
N GLU A 29 -2.08 -9.06 5.40
CA GLU A 29 -0.80 -9.78 5.35
C GLU A 29 0.20 -9.27 6.39
N LEU A 30 0.28 -7.96 6.62
CA LEU A 30 1.12 -7.37 7.66
C LEU A 30 0.67 -7.79 9.08
N MET A 31 -0.63 -7.91 9.31
CA MET A 31 -1.17 -8.38 10.60
C MET A 31 -0.86 -9.86 10.86
N LYS A 32 -0.94 -10.71 9.83
CA LYS A 32 -0.51 -12.12 9.91
C LYS A 32 0.98 -12.21 10.21
N LEU A 33 1.79 -11.44 9.47
CA LEU A 33 3.24 -11.40 9.64
C LEU A 33 3.63 -10.92 11.04
N ARG A 34 2.97 -9.89 11.58
CA ARG A 34 3.17 -9.43 12.95
C ARG A 34 2.96 -10.56 13.97
N GLY A 35 1.95 -11.40 13.76
CA GLY A 35 1.63 -12.54 14.62
C GLY A 35 2.62 -13.70 14.51
N ALA A 36 3.20 -13.91 13.33
CA ALA A 36 4.16 -14.98 13.07
C ALA A 36 5.59 -14.67 13.57
N VAL A 37 5.90 -13.40 13.86
CA VAL A 37 7.26 -12.98 14.25
C VAL A 37 7.43 -12.95 15.77
N GLU A 38 8.43 -13.66 16.26
CA GLU A 38 8.80 -13.73 17.70
C GLU A 38 9.65 -12.54 18.16
N SER A 39 10.39 -11.90 17.25
CA SER A 39 11.24 -10.75 17.57
C SER A 39 10.41 -9.50 17.88
N GLU A 40 10.60 -8.94 19.08
CA GLU A 40 9.96 -7.69 19.51
C GLU A 40 10.33 -6.50 18.61
N TYR A 41 11.59 -6.39 18.20
CA TYR A 41 12.05 -5.36 17.28
C TYR A 41 11.32 -5.41 15.93
N LEU A 42 11.23 -6.60 15.33
CA LEU A 42 10.53 -6.78 14.06
C LEU A 42 9.03 -6.55 14.21
N ARG A 43 8.45 -6.92 15.36
CA ARG A 43 7.05 -6.65 15.66
C ARG A 43 6.76 -5.15 15.72
N GLU A 44 7.63 -4.37 16.35
CA GLU A 44 7.51 -2.89 16.37
C GLU A 44 7.72 -2.26 14.99
N PHE A 45 8.66 -2.79 14.21
CA PHE A 45 8.86 -2.35 12.83
C PHE A 45 7.62 -2.59 11.97
N ILE A 46 7.03 -3.80 12.05
CA ILE A 46 5.79 -4.16 11.36
C ILE A 46 4.62 -3.28 11.86
N ASN A 47 4.54 -2.99 13.16
CA ASN A 47 3.55 -2.04 13.69
C ASN A 47 3.68 -0.65 13.04
N GLY A 48 4.90 -0.20 12.73
CA GLY A 48 5.15 1.02 11.96
C GLY A 48 4.50 0.98 10.58
N ILE A 49 4.73 -0.10 9.82
CA ILE A 49 4.19 -0.27 8.46
C ILE A 49 2.67 -0.41 8.48
N ILE A 50 2.11 -1.14 9.45
CA ILE A 50 0.66 -1.26 9.66
C ILE A 50 0.04 0.12 9.86
N ARG A 51 0.65 0.97 10.71
CA ARG A 51 0.15 2.32 10.96
C ARG A 51 0.16 3.19 9.70
N GLU A 52 1.23 3.15 8.90
CA GLU A 52 1.30 3.91 7.64
C GLU A 52 0.30 3.41 6.59
N THR A 53 0.15 2.10 6.45
CA THR A 53 -0.80 1.46 5.52
C THR A 53 -2.24 1.80 5.91
N TYR A 54 -2.56 1.72 7.21
CA TYR A 54 -3.84 2.15 7.74
C TYR A 54 -4.10 3.64 7.48
N LEU A 55 -3.11 4.50 7.64
CA LEU A 55 -3.23 5.93 7.33
C LEU A 55 -3.54 6.18 5.86
N ARG A 56 -2.90 5.45 4.93
CA ARG A 56 -3.21 5.55 3.49
C ARG A 56 -4.64 5.11 3.20
N ILE A 57 -5.07 3.98 3.74
CA ILE A 57 -6.46 3.51 3.61
C ILE A 57 -7.41 4.55 4.17
N ARG A 58 -7.15 5.12 5.36
CA ARG A 58 -7.99 6.16 5.94
C ARG A 58 -8.05 7.45 5.12
N LEU A 59 -6.95 7.81 4.44
CA LEU A 59 -6.93 8.93 3.49
C LEU A 59 -7.76 8.63 2.24
N MET A 60 -7.84 7.36 1.83
CA MET A 60 -8.67 6.89 0.72
C MET A 60 -10.14 6.67 1.12
N ASP A 61 -10.42 6.20 2.35
CA ASP A 61 -11.74 6.06 2.96
C ASP A 61 -12.43 7.42 3.15
N LEU A 62 -11.65 8.48 3.41
CA LEU A 62 -12.12 9.88 3.39
C LEU A 62 -12.68 10.29 2.01
N LEU A 63 -12.39 9.51 0.96
CA LEU A 63 -12.84 9.75 -0.41
C LEU A 63 -13.87 8.75 -0.92
N SER A 64 -14.06 7.55 -0.34
CA SER A 64 -15.14 6.57 -0.66
C SER A 64 -15.19 5.41 0.37
N LEU A 65 -16.38 5.00 0.86
CA LEU A 65 -16.60 3.94 1.89
C LEU A 65 -17.25 2.67 1.28
N PRO A 66 -16.90 1.43 1.72
CA PRO A 66 -17.46 0.80 2.94
C PRO A 66 -16.50 -0.10 3.78
N ASP A 67 -16.90 -0.38 5.03
CA ASP A 67 -16.18 -1.15 6.08
C ASP A 67 -15.77 -2.59 5.71
N ILE A 68 -14.56 -3.02 6.11
CA ILE A 68 -14.13 -4.43 6.09
C ILE A 68 -13.74 -4.95 7.49
N SER A 69 -14.30 -6.09 7.85
CA SER A 69 -14.00 -6.88 9.06
C SER A 69 -12.67 -7.63 8.95
N LEU A 70 -11.70 -7.27 9.81
CA LEU A 70 -10.37 -7.89 9.89
C LEU A 70 -10.37 -9.13 10.81
N SER A 71 -10.71 -10.31 10.28
CA SER A 71 -10.41 -11.59 10.94
C SER A 71 -9.57 -12.47 10.01
N ALA A 72 -8.31 -12.71 10.34
CA ALA A 72 -7.44 -13.64 9.61
C ALA A 72 -7.15 -14.87 10.51
N PRO A 73 -7.68 -16.07 10.18
CA PRO A 73 -7.56 -17.22 11.08
C PRO A 73 -6.23 -17.98 11.03
N ASP A 74 -5.42 -17.91 9.96
CA ASP A 74 -4.32 -18.88 9.78
C ASP A 74 -2.95 -18.25 9.48
N ALA A 75 -1.91 -18.81 10.11
CA ALA A 75 -0.51 -18.49 9.85
C ALA A 75 -0.09 -19.09 8.49
N LYS A 76 0.44 -18.25 7.59
CA LYS A 76 0.97 -18.70 6.29
C LYS A 76 2.41 -19.22 6.41
N PRO A 77 2.82 -20.21 5.59
CA PRO A 77 4.21 -20.59 5.42
C PRO A 77 5.10 -19.39 5.01
N LEU A 78 6.36 -19.38 5.46
CA LEU A 78 7.29 -18.27 5.22
C LEU A 78 7.52 -17.99 3.73
N GLU A 79 7.56 -19.02 2.88
CA GLU A 79 7.75 -18.85 1.44
C GLU A 79 6.56 -18.13 0.79
N GLU A 80 5.33 -18.48 1.16
CA GLU A 80 4.13 -17.77 0.70
C GLU A 80 4.08 -16.32 1.20
N VAL A 81 4.63 -16.06 2.38
CA VAL A 81 4.78 -14.69 2.91
C VAL A 81 5.79 -13.90 2.08
N VAL A 82 6.94 -14.48 1.73
CA VAL A 82 7.95 -13.81 0.90
C VAL A 82 7.39 -13.54 -0.50
N GLU A 83 6.72 -14.49 -1.13
CA GLU A 83 6.05 -14.30 -2.43
C GLU A 83 5.00 -13.18 -2.37
N ALA A 84 4.20 -13.13 -1.29
CA ALA A 84 3.25 -12.04 -1.10
C ALA A 84 3.95 -10.67 -0.98
N LEU A 85 5.06 -10.59 -0.23
CA LEU A 85 5.84 -9.35 -0.09
C LEU A 85 6.51 -8.92 -1.41
N GLU A 86 6.93 -9.88 -2.24
CA GLU A 86 7.48 -9.61 -3.58
C GLU A 86 6.40 -9.05 -4.52
N GLU A 87 5.20 -9.63 -4.52
CA GLU A 87 4.08 -9.09 -5.30
C GLU A 87 3.69 -7.70 -4.79
N MET A 88 3.72 -7.46 -3.47
CA MET A 88 3.53 -6.12 -2.90
C MET A 88 4.56 -5.11 -3.45
N CYS A 89 5.83 -5.50 -3.58
CA CYS A 89 6.86 -4.62 -4.15
C CYS A 89 6.53 -4.25 -5.60
N LYS A 90 6.11 -5.23 -6.40
CA LYS A 90 5.70 -5.00 -7.79
C LYS A 90 4.52 -4.03 -7.89
N HIS A 91 3.51 -4.18 -7.03
CA HIS A 91 2.40 -3.21 -6.95
C HIS A 91 2.88 -1.81 -6.56
N TYR A 92 3.82 -1.67 -5.62
CA TYR A 92 4.40 -0.36 -5.30
C TYR A 92 5.14 0.27 -6.48
N GLU A 93 5.88 -0.52 -7.27
CA GLU A 93 6.56 -0.04 -8.48
C GLU A 93 5.55 0.45 -9.54
N GLU A 94 4.48 -0.29 -9.76
CA GLU A 94 3.37 0.10 -10.65
C GLU A 94 2.69 1.39 -10.16
N HIS A 95 2.39 1.48 -8.86
CA HIS A 95 1.79 2.67 -8.26
C HIS A 95 2.71 3.90 -8.35
N LEU A 96 4.02 3.74 -8.15
CA LEU A 96 4.98 4.83 -8.33
C LEU A 96 5.00 5.34 -9.78
N ALA A 97 4.88 4.45 -10.76
CA ALA A 97 4.77 4.84 -12.16
C ALA A 97 3.51 5.68 -12.44
N GLU A 98 2.36 5.31 -11.86
CA GLU A 98 1.12 6.08 -11.97
C GLU A 98 1.21 7.43 -11.26
N VAL A 99 1.80 7.47 -10.07
CA VAL A 99 1.98 8.72 -9.30
C VAL A 99 2.92 9.69 -10.02
N ARG A 100 3.94 9.21 -10.73
CA ARG A 100 4.78 10.05 -11.60
C ARG A 100 3.98 10.68 -12.74
N LYS A 101 3.08 9.94 -13.38
CA LYS A 101 2.17 10.51 -14.40
C LYS A 101 1.26 11.58 -13.79
N LEU A 102 0.75 11.35 -12.56
CA LEU A 102 -0.04 12.35 -11.85
C LEU A 102 0.76 13.62 -11.58
N ARG A 103 2.04 13.49 -11.22
CA ARG A 103 2.95 14.62 -10.97
C ARG A 103 3.17 15.47 -12.22
N GLU A 104 3.35 14.83 -13.37
CA GLU A 104 3.47 15.51 -14.66
C GLU A 104 2.17 16.23 -15.07
N SER A 105 1.01 15.71 -14.64
CA SER A 105 -0.30 16.26 -14.95
C SER A 105 -0.80 17.35 -13.97
N ALA A 106 -0.12 17.52 -12.83
CA ALA A 106 -0.51 18.45 -11.78
C ALA A 106 -0.40 19.91 -12.25
N LYS A 107 -1.44 20.70 -12.00
CA LYS A 107 -1.56 22.09 -12.50
C LYS A 107 -1.48 23.12 -11.40
N THR A 108 -1.64 22.69 -10.16
CA THR A 108 -1.62 23.58 -8.99
C THR A 108 -0.51 23.18 -8.02
N PRO A 109 0.02 24.15 -7.23
CA PRO A 109 0.99 23.86 -6.18
C PRO A 109 0.48 22.83 -5.16
N LEU A 110 -0.79 22.89 -4.80
CA LEU A 110 -1.41 21.94 -3.86
C LEU A 110 -1.46 20.51 -4.43
N GLU A 111 -1.80 20.35 -5.71
CA GLU A 111 -1.76 19.05 -6.38
C GLU A 111 -0.33 18.48 -6.42
N LEU A 112 0.68 19.32 -6.69
CA LEU A 112 2.08 18.92 -6.68
C LEU A 112 2.54 18.46 -5.29
N GLU A 113 2.19 19.20 -4.24
CA GLU A 113 2.52 18.83 -2.86
C GLU A 113 1.85 17.51 -2.44
N LEU A 114 0.57 17.33 -2.78
CA LEU A 114 -0.15 16.10 -2.49
C LEU A 114 0.47 14.90 -3.21
N VAL A 115 0.72 15.03 -4.51
CA VAL A 115 1.33 13.97 -5.32
C VAL A 115 2.73 13.63 -4.81
N ALA A 116 3.54 14.64 -4.45
CA ALA A 116 4.88 14.43 -3.89
C ALA A 116 4.82 13.73 -2.51
N ALA A 117 3.83 14.05 -1.68
CA ALA A 117 3.63 13.39 -0.39
C ALA A 117 3.28 11.90 -0.56
N VAL A 118 2.41 11.59 -1.53
CA VAL A 118 2.04 10.21 -1.88
C VAL A 118 3.23 9.45 -2.47
N GLU A 119 3.96 10.04 -3.42
CA GLU A 119 5.18 9.46 -4.02
C GLU A 119 6.18 9.06 -2.93
N LYS A 120 6.51 10.00 -2.04
CA LYS A 120 7.46 9.76 -0.95
C LYS A 120 6.97 8.73 0.06
N SER A 121 5.65 8.60 0.26
CA SER A 121 5.09 7.57 1.13
C SER A 121 5.22 6.18 0.51
N LEU A 122 4.92 6.05 -0.79
CA LEU A 122 5.03 4.78 -1.52
C LEU A 122 6.49 4.32 -1.59
N GLU A 123 7.42 5.23 -1.85
CA GLU A 123 8.86 4.92 -1.86
C GLU A 123 9.33 4.36 -0.50
N ARG A 124 8.92 4.98 0.61
CA ARG A 124 9.28 4.51 1.96
C ARG A 124 8.74 3.11 2.23
N SER A 125 7.47 2.86 1.90
CA SER A 125 6.85 1.55 2.10
C SER A 125 7.48 0.47 1.20
N HIS A 126 7.77 0.79 -0.06
CA HIS A 126 8.49 -0.13 -0.95
C HIS A 126 9.86 -0.52 -0.40
N ILE A 127 10.66 0.45 0.05
CA ILE A 127 11.97 0.19 0.66
C ILE A 127 11.83 -0.68 1.91
N ALA A 128 10.88 -0.37 2.79
CA ALA A 128 10.64 -1.14 4.01
C ALA A 128 10.26 -2.60 3.71
N VAL A 129 9.41 -2.84 2.71
CA VAL A 129 9.03 -4.20 2.30
C VAL A 129 10.22 -4.93 1.67
N ARG A 130 11.03 -4.27 0.84
CA ARG A 130 12.28 -4.86 0.32
C ARG A 130 13.27 -5.24 1.43
N MET A 131 13.48 -4.37 2.40
CA MET A 131 14.35 -4.67 3.55
C MET A 131 13.84 -5.86 4.35
N LEU A 132 12.52 -5.97 4.50
CA LEU A 132 11.88 -7.10 5.16
C LEU A 132 12.08 -8.41 4.38
N ILE A 133 11.90 -8.41 3.06
CA ILE A 133 12.20 -9.57 2.21
C ILE A 133 13.66 -10.02 2.40
N ASN A 134 14.59 -9.08 2.34
CA ASN A 134 16.01 -9.39 2.55
C ASN A 134 16.26 -9.97 3.94
N ALA A 135 15.70 -9.38 5.00
CA ALA A 135 15.87 -9.89 6.36
C ALA A 135 15.27 -11.30 6.57
N LEU A 136 14.20 -11.63 5.85
CA LEU A 136 13.55 -12.95 5.90
C LEU A 136 14.31 -14.01 5.08
N THR A 137 15.01 -13.59 4.02
CA THR A 137 15.74 -14.49 3.11
C THR A 137 17.23 -14.65 3.46
N GLU A 138 17.89 -13.66 4.07
CA GLU A 138 19.30 -13.74 4.51
C GLU A 138 19.54 -14.65 5.72
N ARG A 139 18.48 -15.06 6.43
CA ARG A 139 18.58 -16.02 7.55
C ARG A 139 18.58 -17.50 7.10
N ARG A 140 18.70 -17.76 5.79
CA ARG A 140 18.80 -19.11 5.19
C ARG A 140 20.24 -19.56 4.99
#